data_AF-A0A1I2FHP7-F1
#
_entry.id   AF-A0A1I2FHP7-F1
#
_cell.length_a   1.000
_cell.length_b   1.000
_cell.length_c   1.000
_cell.angle_alpha   90.00
_cell.angle_beta   90.00
_cell.angle_gamma   90.00
#
_symmetry.space_group_name_H-M   'P 1'
#
loop_
_entity.id
_entity.type
_entity.pdbx_description
1 polymer ?
#
loop_
_entity_poly.entity_id
_entity_poly.type
_entity_poly.pdbx_seq_one_letter_code
_entity_poly.pdbx_strand_id
1 'polypeptide(L)'
;MRYDDQGNNTGVGGSANADFGLVIDFVNSMGNNASTEPAKRFYKYARPWRWSSSVQVVPTLEPAKSSTPATDGGFPSGHSAEAVRNAVAMAYLVPERFQEMLSRGLELGENRIMAGMHSPMDVIGGRLLGEASALGNIYVATPDARKAARAQALQTLMKSTGAATPEALLAFAHSQGAAQDRFADAAANRSAYQRRLVFGFTQIGDATRPAVVPKGAEVLLETRQPYLSDAQRRVVLKTTALPSGYPVMDDAEGFGRLNLFAAADGYGAFNGDVDVSMDASLGGFNALDVWRNDIAGPGKLTKRGSGTLALAGNNRFSGGIELVAGTLRADSAQALGTGAVYVGGGTLAVGGAGTLQLQGGYAQTAAGTLQAQLGSADAGVMSTSGTAVLGGTLVVSFRAGYTPKAGDTITVLRAQGVQGQFSQIIVPGFRATPVYGLTGVQLVLSSAA
;
A
#
# COMPACT_ATOMS: atom_id res chain seq x y z
N MET A 1 35.26 -4.90 1.34
CA MET A 1 34.30 -5.90 0.83
C MET A 1 35.09 -6.98 0.13
N ARG A 2 34.88 -8.25 0.46
CA ARG A 2 35.43 -9.34 -0.35
C ARG A 2 34.67 -9.41 -1.68
N TYR A 3 35.35 -9.84 -2.75
CA TYR A 3 34.77 -10.04 -4.08
C TYR A 3 34.28 -11.49 -4.30
N ASP A 4 34.45 -12.38 -3.30
CA ASP A 4 33.95 -13.74 -3.34
C ASP A 4 32.51 -13.81 -2.81
N ASP A 5 31.58 -14.10 -3.71
CA ASP A 5 30.18 -14.35 -3.38
C ASP A 5 30.00 -15.82 -2.97
N GLN A 6 30.60 -16.22 -1.84
CA GLN A 6 30.43 -17.56 -1.28
C GLN A 6 29.01 -17.81 -0.74
N GLY A 7 28.02 -16.95 -1.04
CA GLY A 7 26.64 -17.09 -0.62
C GLY A 7 26.49 -17.11 0.90
N ASN A 8 26.58 -15.96 1.56
CA ASN A 8 26.37 -15.86 3.01
C ASN A 8 24.95 -15.45 3.38
N ASN A 9 23.95 -16.01 2.71
CA ASN A 9 22.62 -16.15 3.30
C ASN A 9 22.63 -17.54 3.89
N THR A 10 22.65 -17.71 5.19
CA THR A 10 21.43 -17.55 5.97
C THR A 10 21.79 -17.25 7.42
N GLY A 11 21.03 -16.41 8.12
CA GLY A 11 21.12 -16.32 9.57
C GLY A 11 20.92 -17.69 10.23
N VAL A 12 21.15 -17.77 11.54
CA VAL A 12 20.86 -19.00 12.29
C VAL A 12 19.35 -19.13 12.48
N GLY A 13 18.74 -20.13 11.84
CA GLY A 13 17.32 -20.44 11.92
C GLY A 13 16.94 -21.32 13.13
N GLY A 14 15.67 -21.71 13.20
CA GLY A 14 15.15 -22.61 14.23
C GLY A 14 15.33 -22.10 15.67
N SER A 15 15.33 -23.03 16.63
CA SER A 15 15.41 -22.71 18.06
C SER A 15 16.75 -22.10 18.50
N ALA A 16 17.78 -22.19 17.68
CA ALA A 16 19.08 -21.55 17.92
C ALA A 16 19.00 -20.01 17.83
N ASN A 17 17.91 -19.47 17.29
CA ASN A 17 17.60 -18.04 17.32
C ASN A 17 16.15 -17.83 17.81
N ALA A 18 16.00 -17.58 19.12
CA ALA A 18 14.69 -17.44 19.75
C ALA A 18 13.88 -16.26 19.19
N ASP A 19 14.55 -15.20 18.75
CA ASP A 19 13.92 -13.96 18.31
C ASP A 19 13.48 -14.02 16.83
N PHE A 20 14.28 -14.61 15.93
CA PHE A 20 14.01 -14.61 14.48
C PHE A 20 14.16 -15.99 13.81
N GLY A 21 14.27 -17.08 14.56
CA GLY A 21 14.50 -18.42 14.00
C GLY A 21 13.54 -18.84 12.89
N LEU A 22 12.24 -18.73 13.11
CA LEU A 22 11.21 -19.07 12.11
C LEU A 22 11.18 -18.06 10.96
N VAL A 23 11.48 -16.78 11.24
CA VAL A 23 11.60 -15.74 10.22
C VAL A 23 12.74 -16.06 9.26
N ILE A 24 13.89 -16.47 9.80
CA ILE A 24 15.07 -16.86 9.05
C ILE A 24 14.76 -18.13 8.24
N ASP A 25 14.19 -19.17 8.86
CA ASP A 25 13.79 -20.40 8.15
C ASP A 25 12.84 -20.11 6.98
N PHE A 26 11.87 -19.22 7.21
CA PHE A 26 10.92 -18.80 6.18
C PHE A 26 11.63 -18.10 5.02
N VAL A 27 12.49 -17.10 5.28
CA VAL A 27 13.24 -16.39 4.23
C VAL A 27 14.17 -17.36 3.48
N ASN A 28 14.83 -18.27 4.18
CA ASN A 28 15.71 -19.27 3.57
C ASN A 28 14.96 -20.19 2.60
N SER A 29 13.72 -20.57 2.95
CA SER A 29 12.89 -21.43 2.11
C SER A 29 12.56 -20.82 0.75
N MET A 30 12.69 -19.50 0.57
CA MET A 30 12.46 -18.83 -0.72
C MET A 30 13.46 -19.23 -1.81
N GLY A 31 14.62 -19.77 -1.43
CA GLY A 31 15.62 -20.28 -2.36
C GLY A 31 15.27 -21.64 -2.98
N ASN A 32 14.26 -22.34 -2.44
CA ASN A 32 13.86 -23.66 -2.95
C ASN A 32 13.38 -23.55 -4.40
N ASN A 33 13.92 -24.40 -5.28
CA ASN A 33 13.59 -24.44 -6.71
C ASN A 33 13.72 -23.08 -7.44
N ALA A 34 14.63 -22.20 -6.97
CA ALA A 34 14.76 -20.82 -7.44
C ALA A 34 16.06 -20.54 -8.22
N SER A 35 16.61 -21.55 -8.91
CA SER A 35 17.91 -21.41 -9.60
C SER A 35 17.81 -20.61 -10.90
N THR A 36 18.75 -19.68 -11.09
CA THR A 36 18.89 -18.93 -12.35
C THR A 36 19.73 -19.66 -13.40
N GLU A 37 20.43 -20.73 -13.00
CA GLU A 37 21.40 -21.44 -13.82
C GLU A 37 20.82 -22.09 -15.08
N PRO A 38 19.64 -22.75 -15.05
CA PRO A 38 19.08 -23.35 -16.26
C PRO A 38 18.89 -22.33 -17.40
N ALA A 39 18.31 -21.17 -17.08
CA ALA A 39 18.12 -20.09 -18.04
C ALA A 39 19.45 -19.47 -18.49
N LYS A 40 20.39 -19.21 -17.56
CA LYS A 40 21.72 -18.70 -17.91
C LYS A 40 22.47 -19.61 -18.88
N ARG A 41 22.40 -20.93 -18.68
CA ARG A 41 23.06 -21.94 -19.52
C ARG A 41 22.38 -22.14 -20.86
N PHE A 42 21.06 -21.93 -20.92
CA PHE A 42 20.30 -21.98 -22.16
C PHE A 42 20.57 -20.77 -23.04
N TYR A 43 20.34 -19.55 -22.53
CA TYR A 43 20.45 -18.33 -23.33
C TYR A 43 21.89 -17.89 -23.56
N LYS A 44 22.81 -18.15 -22.61
CA LYS A 44 24.21 -17.70 -22.65
C LYS A 44 24.36 -16.22 -22.99
N TYR A 45 23.38 -15.43 -22.55
CA TYR A 45 23.31 -14.00 -22.85
C TYR A 45 24.51 -13.30 -22.23
N ALA A 46 25.38 -12.69 -23.04
CA ALA A 46 26.63 -12.13 -22.53
C ALA A 46 26.37 -10.95 -21.56
N ARG A 47 27.32 -10.63 -20.68
CA ARG A 47 27.21 -9.44 -19.82
C ARG A 47 27.43 -8.15 -20.62
N PRO A 48 26.90 -6.99 -20.17
CA PRO A 48 26.98 -5.74 -20.93
C PRO A 48 28.39 -5.28 -21.30
N TRP A 49 29.36 -5.43 -20.41
CA TRP A 49 30.77 -5.11 -20.66
C TRP A 49 31.44 -5.96 -21.75
N ARG A 50 30.84 -7.11 -22.13
CA ARG A 50 31.28 -7.90 -23.28
C ARG A 50 30.66 -7.43 -24.60
N TRP A 51 29.53 -6.72 -24.54
CA TRP A 51 28.87 -6.19 -25.75
C TRP A 51 29.49 -4.89 -26.22
N SER A 52 29.92 -4.05 -25.29
CA SER A 52 30.47 -2.74 -25.59
C SER A 52 31.55 -2.35 -24.58
N SER A 53 32.67 -1.88 -25.10
CA SER A 53 33.75 -1.27 -24.30
C SER A 53 33.33 0.03 -23.62
N SER A 54 32.18 0.61 -23.99
CA SER A 54 31.62 1.77 -23.30
C SER A 54 31.05 1.41 -21.92
N VAL A 55 30.75 0.13 -21.66
CA VAL A 55 30.31 -0.31 -20.34
C VAL A 55 31.54 -0.63 -19.48
N GLN A 56 31.76 0.19 -18.46
CA GLN A 56 32.83 0.03 -17.49
C GLN A 56 32.30 -0.68 -16.24
N VAL A 57 32.96 -1.75 -15.81
CA VAL A 57 32.65 -2.39 -14.52
C VAL A 57 33.33 -1.57 -13.43
N VAL A 58 32.65 -1.37 -12.30
CA VAL A 58 33.25 -0.64 -11.18
C VAL A 58 34.53 -1.35 -10.71
N PRO A 59 35.62 -0.62 -10.38
CA PRO A 59 36.94 -1.22 -10.17
C PRO A 59 36.98 -2.40 -9.19
N THR A 60 36.19 -2.32 -8.11
CA THR A 60 36.11 -3.37 -7.08
C THR A 60 35.55 -4.70 -7.59
N LEU A 61 34.82 -4.71 -8.72
CA LEU A 61 34.21 -5.91 -9.31
C LEU A 61 34.93 -6.40 -10.57
N GLU A 62 35.98 -5.72 -11.03
CA GLU A 62 36.81 -6.20 -12.15
C GLU A 62 37.33 -7.63 -11.93
N PRO A 63 37.81 -8.02 -10.72
CA PRO A 63 38.21 -9.41 -10.45
C PRO A 63 37.07 -10.44 -10.55
N ALA A 64 35.81 -10.01 -10.47
CA ALA A 64 34.65 -10.90 -10.57
C ALA A 64 34.26 -11.23 -12.03
N LYS A 65 34.95 -10.64 -13.01
CA LYS A 65 34.73 -10.96 -14.43
C LYS A 65 35.29 -12.35 -14.73
N SER A 66 34.40 -13.27 -15.05
CA SER A 66 34.80 -14.61 -15.53
C SER A 66 35.64 -14.47 -16.81
N SER A 67 36.71 -15.25 -16.94
CA SER A 67 37.43 -15.40 -18.20
C SER A 67 36.69 -16.29 -19.20
N THR A 68 35.63 -16.99 -18.78
CA THR A 68 34.90 -17.99 -19.56
C THR A 68 33.48 -17.51 -19.89
N PRO A 69 33.22 -16.99 -21.11
CA PRO A 69 31.91 -16.44 -21.47
C PRO A 69 30.76 -17.46 -21.38
N ALA A 70 31.01 -18.72 -21.74
CA ALA A 70 29.98 -19.76 -21.81
C ALA A 70 29.34 -20.10 -20.46
N THR A 71 30.00 -19.76 -19.35
CA THR A 71 29.53 -19.99 -17.98
C THR A 71 29.22 -18.68 -17.25
N ASP A 72 29.19 -17.55 -17.96
CA ASP A 72 29.05 -16.20 -17.39
C ASP A 72 27.86 -15.45 -18.00
N GLY A 73 26.69 -16.10 -17.98
CA GLY A 73 25.46 -15.54 -18.52
C GLY A 73 24.92 -14.36 -17.68
N GLY A 74 24.53 -13.28 -18.34
CA GLY A 74 23.83 -12.12 -17.79
C GLY A 74 22.37 -12.43 -17.45
N PHE A 75 21.62 -13.05 -18.35
CA PHE A 75 20.17 -13.24 -18.20
C PHE A 75 19.79 -14.62 -17.61
N PRO A 76 18.88 -14.66 -16.62
CA PRO A 76 18.46 -13.55 -15.75
C PRO A 76 19.54 -13.22 -14.71
N SER A 77 19.46 -12.04 -14.09
CA SER A 77 20.35 -11.64 -12.99
C SER A 77 20.04 -12.44 -11.72
N GLY A 78 20.97 -13.31 -11.30
CA GLY A 78 20.84 -14.09 -10.07
C GLY A 78 20.83 -13.24 -8.81
N HIS A 79 21.67 -12.20 -8.76
CA HIS A 79 21.68 -11.22 -7.68
C HIS A 79 20.32 -10.52 -7.54
N SER A 80 19.69 -10.16 -8.66
CA SER A 80 18.37 -9.52 -8.64
C SER A 80 17.28 -10.50 -8.20
N ALA A 81 17.33 -11.76 -8.66
CA ALA A 81 16.40 -12.79 -8.23
C ALA A 81 16.48 -13.06 -6.72
N GLU A 82 17.71 -13.13 -6.18
CA GLU A 82 17.93 -13.30 -4.75
C GLU A 82 17.46 -12.11 -3.91
N ALA A 83 17.80 -10.90 -4.34
CA ALA A 83 17.36 -9.70 -3.64
C ALA A 83 15.84 -9.59 -3.59
N VAL A 84 15.18 -9.89 -4.71
CA VAL A 84 13.72 -9.79 -4.83
C VAL A 84 13.02 -10.88 -4.03
N ARG A 85 13.44 -12.15 -4.12
CA ARG A 85 12.77 -13.23 -3.36
C ARG A 85 12.86 -13.01 -1.85
N ASN A 86 14.01 -12.54 -1.36
CA ASN A 86 14.20 -12.23 0.05
C ASN A 86 13.40 -10.98 0.46
N ALA A 87 13.38 -9.93 -0.36
CA ALA A 87 12.59 -8.74 -0.11
C ALA A 87 11.09 -9.03 -0.04
N VAL A 88 10.57 -9.89 -0.92
CA VAL A 88 9.16 -10.32 -0.90
C VAL A 88 8.84 -11.08 0.38
N ALA A 89 9.69 -12.03 0.81
CA ALA A 89 9.46 -12.75 2.06
C ALA A 89 9.58 -11.85 3.31
N MET A 90 10.54 -10.93 3.33
CA MET A 90 10.66 -9.96 4.42
C MET A 90 9.44 -9.03 4.46
N ALA A 91 8.98 -8.51 3.32
CA ALA A 91 7.78 -7.69 3.23
C ALA A 91 6.54 -8.45 3.70
N TYR A 92 6.43 -9.74 3.36
CA TYR A 92 5.37 -10.62 3.84
C TYR A 92 5.38 -10.76 5.37
N LEU A 93 6.56 -10.91 6.00
CA LEU A 93 6.67 -11.07 7.46
C LEU A 93 6.61 -9.76 8.24
N VAL A 94 6.96 -8.64 7.61
CA VAL A 94 6.99 -7.29 8.20
C VAL A 94 6.21 -6.32 7.32
N PRO A 95 4.88 -6.50 7.19
CA PRO A 95 4.04 -5.68 6.33
C PRO A 95 3.99 -4.20 6.77
N GLU A 96 4.43 -3.88 8.00
CA GLU A 96 4.63 -2.50 8.47
C GLU A 96 5.64 -1.72 7.62
N ARG A 97 6.57 -2.40 6.93
CA ARG A 97 7.57 -1.82 6.01
C ARG A 97 7.53 -2.47 4.62
N PHE A 98 6.34 -2.93 4.21
CA PHE A 98 6.14 -3.73 3.00
C PHE A 98 6.76 -3.07 1.75
N GLN A 99 6.39 -1.82 1.49
CA GLN A 99 6.79 -1.08 0.30
C GLN A 99 8.30 -0.78 0.29
N GLU A 100 8.89 -0.48 1.44
CA GLU A 100 10.30 -0.15 1.58
C GLU A 100 11.19 -1.38 1.40
N MET A 101 10.75 -2.53 1.90
CA MET A 101 11.45 -3.80 1.68
C MET A 101 11.48 -4.19 0.21
N LEU A 102 10.34 -4.10 -0.48
CA LEU A 102 10.26 -4.34 -1.93
C LEU A 102 11.14 -3.36 -2.71
N SER A 103 11.09 -2.08 -2.35
CA SER A 103 11.91 -1.05 -2.98
C SER A 103 13.41 -1.31 -2.80
N ARG A 104 13.81 -1.77 -1.62
CA ARG A 104 15.19 -2.18 -1.37
C ARG A 104 15.63 -3.38 -2.21
N GLY A 105 14.73 -4.36 -2.41
CA GLY A 105 14.98 -5.50 -3.29
C GLY A 105 15.30 -5.07 -4.72
N LEU A 106 14.49 -4.16 -5.29
CA LEU A 106 14.69 -3.67 -6.66
C LEU A 106 15.95 -2.81 -6.81
N GLU A 107 16.32 -2.05 -5.78
CA GLU A 107 17.55 -1.25 -5.79
C GLU A 107 18.81 -2.09 -5.95
N LEU A 108 18.86 -3.30 -5.40
CA LEU A 108 20.02 -4.17 -5.58
C LEU A 108 20.18 -4.54 -7.06
N GLY A 109 19.08 -4.84 -7.74
CA GLY A 109 19.06 -5.05 -9.19
C GLY A 109 19.62 -3.84 -9.96
N GLU A 110 19.13 -2.63 -9.66
CA GLU A 110 19.63 -1.39 -10.24
C GLU A 110 21.14 -1.18 -9.98
N ASN A 111 21.62 -1.45 -8.78
CA ASN A 111 23.04 -1.36 -8.46
C ASN A 111 23.88 -2.28 -9.35
N ARG A 112 23.34 -3.43 -9.79
CA ARG A 112 24.04 -4.32 -10.73
C ARG A 112 24.15 -3.72 -12.14
N ILE A 113 23.21 -2.88 -12.54
CA ILE A 113 23.26 -2.12 -13.80
C ILE A 113 24.33 -1.04 -13.69
N MET A 114 24.26 -0.23 -12.64
CA MET A 114 25.24 0.84 -12.39
C MET A 114 26.67 0.32 -12.22
N ALA A 115 26.81 -0.90 -11.69
CA ALA A 115 28.09 -1.58 -11.57
C ALA A 115 28.64 -2.15 -12.88
N GLY A 116 27.91 -2.06 -14.00
CA GLY A 116 28.28 -2.61 -15.30
C GLY A 116 28.09 -4.13 -15.44
N MET A 117 27.53 -4.80 -14.43
CA MET A 117 27.49 -6.27 -14.34
C MET A 117 26.28 -6.92 -15.02
N HIS A 118 25.18 -6.18 -15.15
CA HIS A 118 23.91 -6.67 -15.70
C HIS A 118 23.19 -5.60 -16.51
N SER A 119 22.48 -6.01 -17.55
CA SER A 119 21.61 -5.12 -18.31
C SER A 119 20.26 -4.91 -17.58
N PRO A 120 19.48 -3.87 -17.93
CA PRO A 120 18.10 -3.74 -17.46
C PRO A 120 17.25 -4.99 -17.72
N MET A 121 17.43 -5.65 -18.88
CA MET A 121 16.72 -6.88 -19.24
C MET A 121 17.07 -8.04 -18.29
N ASP A 122 18.35 -8.20 -17.93
CA ASP A 122 18.80 -9.21 -16.96
C ASP A 122 18.14 -9.00 -15.60
N VAL A 123 18.07 -7.74 -15.16
CA VAL A 123 17.51 -7.35 -13.86
C VAL A 123 16.00 -7.55 -13.82
N ILE A 124 15.28 -7.18 -14.89
CA ILE A 124 13.84 -7.48 -15.03
C ILE A 124 13.64 -9.00 -14.97
N GLY A 125 14.35 -9.79 -15.77
CA GLY A 125 14.24 -11.26 -15.73
C GLY A 125 14.55 -11.85 -14.35
N GLY A 126 15.54 -11.31 -13.65
CA GLY A 126 15.85 -11.68 -12.28
C GLY A 126 14.73 -11.36 -11.31
N ARG A 127 14.12 -10.17 -11.40
CA ARG A 127 12.94 -9.78 -10.62
C ARG A 127 11.78 -10.75 -10.83
N LEU A 128 11.41 -11.05 -12.08
CA LEU A 128 10.31 -11.95 -12.40
C LEU A 128 10.53 -13.33 -11.78
N LEU A 129 11.74 -13.89 -11.94
CA LEU A 129 12.09 -15.18 -11.34
C LEU A 129 12.05 -15.12 -9.80
N GLY A 130 12.58 -14.05 -9.19
CA GLY A 130 12.56 -13.87 -7.74
C GLY A 130 11.14 -13.76 -7.16
N GLU A 131 10.26 -13.00 -7.82
CA GLU A 131 8.84 -12.88 -7.45
C GLU A 131 8.12 -14.23 -7.60
N ALA A 132 8.34 -14.95 -8.71
CA ALA A 132 7.72 -16.24 -8.97
C ALA A 132 8.17 -17.32 -7.96
N SER A 133 9.46 -17.40 -7.67
CA SER A 133 9.99 -18.35 -6.68
C SER A 133 9.51 -18.02 -5.26
N ALA A 134 9.51 -16.74 -4.87
CA ALA A 134 8.97 -16.34 -3.57
C ALA A 134 7.49 -16.67 -3.45
N LEU A 135 6.68 -16.33 -4.48
CA LEU A 135 5.28 -16.70 -4.50
C LEU A 135 5.08 -18.20 -4.32
N GLY A 136 5.74 -19.02 -5.13
CA GLY A 136 5.61 -20.47 -5.08
C GLY A 136 5.95 -21.02 -3.69
N ASN A 137 7.05 -20.57 -3.09
CA ASN A 137 7.51 -21.04 -1.79
C ASN A 137 6.63 -20.56 -0.62
N ILE A 138 6.11 -19.32 -0.68
CA ILE A 138 5.13 -18.83 0.30
C ILE A 138 3.82 -19.62 0.18
N TYR A 139 3.35 -19.86 -1.04
CA TYR A 139 2.08 -20.55 -1.29
C TYR A 139 2.08 -21.99 -0.79
N VAL A 140 3.18 -22.73 -0.95
CA VAL A 140 3.29 -24.12 -0.46
C VAL A 140 3.57 -24.23 1.04
N ALA A 141 4.10 -23.18 1.68
CA ALA A 141 4.24 -23.15 3.13
C ALA A 141 2.85 -23.26 3.78
N THR A 142 2.72 -24.05 4.86
CA THR A 142 1.42 -24.21 5.52
C THR A 142 0.95 -22.88 6.13
N PRO A 143 -0.37 -22.60 6.17
CA PRO A 143 -0.88 -21.39 6.82
C PRO A 143 -0.35 -21.20 8.25
N ASP A 144 -0.20 -22.28 9.02
CA ASP A 144 0.37 -22.26 10.37
C ASP A 144 1.84 -21.84 10.38
N ALA A 145 2.66 -22.34 9.45
CA ALA A 145 4.06 -21.93 9.34
C ALA A 145 4.18 -20.45 9.00
N ARG A 146 3.36 -19.96 8.05
CA ARG A 146 3.33 -18.53 7.69
C ARG A 146 2.91 -17.66 8.87
N LYS A 147 1.84 -18.07 9.58
CA LYS A 147 1.32 -17.36 10.75
C LYS A 147 2.34 -17.35 11.90
N ALA A 148 3.03 -18.45 12.15
CA ALA A 148 4.03 -18.56 13.21
C ALA A 148 5.25 -17.67 12.91
N ALA A 149 5.78 -17.70 11.68
CA ALA A 149 6.89 -16.83 11.28
C ALA A 149 6.50 -15.35 11.38
N ARG A 150 5.31 -14.97 10.92
CA ARG A 150 4.79 -13.60 11.03
C ARG A 150 4.59 -13.17 12.48
N ALA A 151 4.04 -14.05 13.33
CA ALA A 151 3.85 -13.76 14.74
C ALA A 151 5.19 -13.56 15.47
N GLN A 152 6.19 -14.39 15.18
CA GLN A 152 7.54 -14.21 15.73
C GLN A 152 8.14 -12.85 15.30
N ALA A 153 8.05 -12.50 14.01
CA ALA A 153 8.52 -11.21 13.50
C ALA A 153 7.86 -10.03 14.24
N LEU A 154 6.53 -10.06 14.34
CA LEU A 154 5.75 -9.01 15.01
C LEU A 154 6.15 -8.86 16.48
N GLN A 155 6.18 -9.96 17.24
CA GLN A 155 6.48 -9.94 18.67
C GLN A 155 7.91 -9.43 18.94
N THR A 156 8.89 -9.92 18.18
CA THR A 156 10.28 -9.50 18.32
C THR A 156 10.47 -8.02 18.01
N LEU A 157 9.83 -7.51 16.94
CA LEU A 157 9.91 -6.09 16.58
C LEU A 157 9.16 -5.20 17.57
N MET A 158 7.98 -5.60 18.06
CA MET A 158 7.26 -4.86 19.09
C MET A 158 8.10 -4.76 20.38
N LYS A 159 8.70 -5.86 20.83
CA LYS A 159 9.61 -5.88 21.99
C LYS A 159 10.82 -4.96 21.78
N SER A 160 11.44 -5.01 20.60
CA SER A 160 12.65 -4.24 20.30
C SER A 160 12.41 -2.73 20.18
N THR A 161 11.18 -2.34 19.85
CA THR A 161 10.78 -0.93 19.65
C THR A 161 10.01 -0.35 20.83
N GLY A 162 9.62 -1.18 21.80
CA GLY A 162 8.74 -0.80 22.90
C GLY A 162 7.29 -0.56 22.47
N ALA A 163 6.90 -0.99 21.26
CA ALA A 163 5.53 -0.85 20.78
C ALA A 163 4.58 -1.79 21.52
N ALA A 164 3.57 -1.22 22.19
CA ALA A 164 2.58 -1.99 22.95
C ALA A 164 1.52 -2.66 22.06
N THR A 165 1.30 -2.15 20.84
CA THR A 165 0.33 -2.70 19.87
C THR A 165 0.92 -2.76 18.46
N PRO A 166 0.35 -3.55 17.54
CA PRO A 166 0.77 -3.55 16.14
C PRO A 166 0.64 -2.18 15.46
N GLU A 167 -0.36 -1.37 15.82
CA GLU A 167 -0.53 -0.01 15.31
C GLU A 167 0.58 0.92 15.81
N ALA A 168 1.01 0.76 17.08
CA ALA A 168 2.15 1.48 17.62
C ALA A 168 3.45 1.07 16.91
N LEU A 169 3.60 -0.21 16.53
CA LEU A 169 4.73 -0.65 15.71
C LEU A 169 4.69 -0.01 14.32
N LEU A 170 3.53 0.01 13.66
CA LEU A 170 3.36 0.68 12.37
C LEU A 170 3.71 2.17 12.48
N ALA A 171 3.24 2.87 13.52
CA ALA A 171 3.57 4.26 13.75
C ALA A 171 5.08 4.47 13.98
N PHE A 172 5.71 3.62 14.80
CA PHE A 172 7.16 3.65 15.03
C PHE A 172 7.94 3.43 13.72
N ALA A 173 7.50 2.45 12.93
CA ALA A 173 8.10 2.09 11.65
C ALA A 173 8.09 3.25 10.65
N HIS A 174 7.21 4.26 10.81
CA HIS A 174 7.13 5.44 9.94
C HIS A 174 7.37 6.75 10.70
N SER A 175 8.03 6.70 11.87
CA SER A 175 8.23 7.86 12.74
C SER A 175 9.36 8.79 12.32
N GLN A 176 10.30 8.29 11.51
CA GLN A 176 11.49 9.02 11.09
C GLN A 176 11.23 9.81 9.80
N GLY A 177 11.81 11.00 9.70
CA GLY A 177 11.75 11.80 8.48
C GLY A 177 12.75 11.34 7.42
N ALA A 178 12.67 11.93 6.22
CA ALA A 178 13.51 11.59 5.07
C ALA A 178 15.03 11.67 5.32
N ALA A 179 15.46 12.43 6.33
CA ALA A 179 16.87 12.56 6.71
C ALA A 179 17.43 11.29 7.40
N GLN A 180 16.61 10.55 8.17
CA GLN A 180 17.04 9.29 8.81
C GLN A 180 16.51 8.07 8.07
N ASP A 181 15.38 8.19 7.38
CA ASP A 181 14.78 7.13 6.58
C ASP A 181 14.59 7.59 5.15
N ARG A 182 15.49 7.15 4.28
CA ARG A 182 15.48 7.48 2.84
C ARG A 182 14.24 7.00 2.08
N PHE A 183 13.38 6.21 2.69
CA PHE A 183 12.10 5.78 2.11
C PHE A 183 10.88 6.48 2.72
N ALA A 184 11.06 7.36 3.71
CA ALA A 184 9.94 8.04 4.40
C ALA A 184 9.09 8.95 3.48
N ASP A 185 9.66 9.44 2.39
CA ASP A 185 8.88 10.10 1.34
C ASP A 185 8.21 9.05 0.45
N ALA A 186 6.94 8.79 0.74
CA ALA A 186 6.13 7.80 0.02
C ALA A 186 5.99 8.11 -1.48
N ALA A 187 5.94 9.38 -1.87
CA ALA A 187 5.79 9.77 -3.28
C ALA A 187 7.10 9.54 -4.04
N ALA A 188 8.23 9.94 -3.46
CA ALA A 188 9.55 9.66 -4.01
C ALA A 188 9.83 8.16 -4.11
N ASN A 189 9.46 7.39 -3.06
CA ASN A 189 9.64 5.95 -3.04
C ASN A 189 8.78 5.26 -4.12
N ARG A 190 7.51 5.65 -4.26
CA ARG A 190 6.61 5.15 -5.32
C ARG A 190 7.19 5.43 -6.72
N SER A 191 7.65 6.65 -6.97
CA SER A 191 8.25 7.03 -8.25
C SER A 191 9.50 6.20 -8.56
N ALA A 192 10.38 6.04 -7.58
CA ALA A 192 11.60 5.25 -7.73
C ALA A 192 11.31 3.75 -7.95
N TYR A 193 10.32 3.19 -7.25
CA TYR A 193 9.86 1.82 -7.44
C TYR A 193 9.33 1.61 -8.86
N GLN A 194 8.40 2.45 -9.32
CA GLN A 194 7.82 2.37 -10.67
C GLN A 194 8.89 2.45 -11.76
N ARG A 195 9.85 3.37 -11.62
CA ARG A 195 10.99 3.49 -12.55
C ARG A 195 11.80 2.19 -12.61
N ARG A 196 12.02 1.51 -11.47
CA ARG A 196 12.80 0.26 -11.41
C ARG A 196 12.05 -0.96 -11.94
N LEU A 197 10.73 -0.91 -12.09
CA LEU A 197 10.00 -2.00 -12.73
C LEU A 197 10.25 -2.06 -14.25
N VAL A 198 10.52 -0.91 -14.89
CA VAL A 198 10.62 -0.80 -16.36
C VAL A 198 11.93 -0.20 -16.87
N PHE A 199 12.76 0.41 -16.01
CA PHE A 199 14.05 1.05 -16.35
C PHE A 199 14.00 2.05 -17.53
N GLY A 200 12.85 2.70 -17.75
CA GLY A 200 12.66 3.67 -18.82
C GLY A 200 12.37 3.06 -20.19
N PHE A 201 12.20 1.73 -20.31
CA PHE A 201 11.68 1.14 -21.54
C PHE A 201 10.29 1.70 -21.86
N THR A 202 10.03 1.96 -23.13
CA THR A 202 8.70 2.29 -23.63
C THR A 202 7.94 1.01 -23.98
N GLN A 203 6.60 1.12 -24.07
CA GLN A 203 5.79 0.02 -24.58
C GLN A 203 6.08 -0.15 -26.09
N ILE A 204 6.47 -1.37 -26.48
CA ILE A 204 6.73 -1.75 -27.88
C ILE A 204 5.81 -2.87 -28.37
N GLY A 205 5.05 -3.48 -27.45
CA GLY A 205 4.02 -4.47 -27.73
C GLY A 205 2.61 -3.90 -27.61
N ASP A 206 1.62 -4.78 -27.57
CA ASP A 206 0.21 -4.43 -27.40
C ASP A 206 -0.06 -3.83 -26.01
N ALA A 207 -0.46 -2.56 -25.98
CA ALA A 207 -0.74 -1.78 -24.76
C ALA A 207 -2.15 -2.00 -24.19
N THR A 208 -2.96 -2.87 -24.79
CA THR A 208 -4.38 -3.06 -24.43
C THR A 208 -4.68 -4.37 -23.70
N ARG A 209 -3.67 -5.20 -23.43
CA ARG A 209 -3.87 -6.53 -22.86
C ARG A 209 -4.33 -6.45 -21.41
N PRO A 210 -5.41 -7.15 -21.03
CA PRO A 210 -5.85 -7.21 -19.65
C PRO A 210 -4.76 -7.83 -18.77
N ALA A 211 -4.65 -7.36 -17.52
CA ALA A 211 -3.74 -7.96 -16.57
C ALA A 211 -4.18 -9.38 -16.20
N VAL A 212 -3.21 -10.29 -16.18
CA VAL A 212 -3.33 -11.65 -15.62
C VAL A 212 -2.68 -11.63 -14.25
N VAL A 213 -3.29 -12.31 -13.28
CA VAL A 213 -2.74 -12.46 -11.93
C VAL A 213 -2.29 -13.90 -11.77
N PRO A 214 -1.02 -14.17 -11.43
CA PRO A 214 -0.54 -15.54 -11.25
C PRO A 214 -1.38 -16.30 -10.23
N LYS A 215 -1.54 -17.61 -10.40
CA LYS A 215 -2.26 -18.46 -9.44
C LYS A 215 -1.58 -18.39 -8.07
N GLY A 216 -2.35 -18.26 -7.00
CA GLY A 216 -1.83 -18.18 -5.63
C GLY A 216 -1.31 -16.79 -5.22
N ALA A 217 -1.19 -15.84 -6.15
CA ALA A 217 -0.59 -14.52 -5.89
C ALA A 217 -1.29 -13.71 -4.78
N GLU A 218 -2.56 -14.01 -4.47
CA GLU A 218 -3.29 -13.48 -3.31
C GLU A 218 -2.49 -13.58 -2.01
N VAL A 219 -1.67 -14.61 -1.84
CA VAL A 219 -0.88 -14.84 -0.63
C VAL A 219 0.15 -13.71 -0.41
N LEU A 220 0.62 -13.06 -1.48
CA LEU A 220 1.59 -11.96 -1.37
C LEU A 220 1.04 -10.74 -0.60
N LEU A 221 -0.29 -10.62 -0.52
CA LEU A 221 -0.97 -9.56 0.22
C LEU A 221 -1.62 -10.06 1.52
N GLU A 222 -1.48 -11.35 1.87
CA GLU A 222 -2.18 -11.97 3.01
C GLU A 222 -1.93 -11.22 4.32
N THR A 223 -0.68 -10.86 4.60
CA THR A 223 -0.31 -10.15 5.84
C THR A 223 -0.46 -8.64 5.75
N ARG A 224 -0.43 -8.07 4.54
CA ARG A 224 -0.58 -6.63 4.31
C ARG A 224 -2.05 -6.21 4.30
N GLN A 225 -2.95 -7.04 3.78
CA GLN A 225 -4.39 -6.81 3.68
C GLN A 225 -5.16 -8.01 4.26
N PRO A 226 -5.02 -8.29 5.57
CA PRO A 226 -5.58 -9.49 6.21
C PRO A 226 -7.12 -9.54 6.18
N TYR A 227 -7.77 -8.38 6.10
CA TYR A 227 -9.23 -8.22 6.08
C TYR A 227 -9.86 -8.44 4.69
N LEU A 228 -9.06 -8.56 3.63
CA LEU A 228 -9.55 -8.90 2.29
C LEU A 228 -9.54 -10.41 2.08
N SER A 229 -10.57 -10.93 1.42
CA SER A 229 -10.55 -12.31 0.92
C SER A 229 -9.49 -12.52 -0.17
N ASP A 230 -9.15 -13.77 -0.44
CA ASP A 230 -8.24 -14.14 -1.53
C ASP A 230 -8.70 -13.59 -2.89
N ALA A 231 -9.99 -13.71 -3.21
CA ALA A 231 -10.56 -13.16 -4.43
C ALA A 231 -10.37 -11.64 -4.51
N GLN A 232 -10.56 -10.93 -3.40
CA GLN A 232 -10.36 -9.47 -3.33
C GLN A 232 -8.89 -9.08 -3.50
N ARG A 233 -7.96 -9.78 -2.85
CA ARG A 233 -6.51 -9.57 -3.05
C ARG A 233 -6.09 -9.81 -4.49
N ARG A 234 -6.68 -10.79 -5.17
CA ARG A 234 -6.46 -10.99 -6.63
C ARG A 234 -6.95 -9.79 -7.45
N VAL A 235 -8.09 -9.20 -7.10
CA VAL A 235 -8.58 -7.98 -7.78
C VAL A 235 -7.68 -6.79 -7.50
N VAL A 236 -7.16 -6.64 -6.27
CA VAL A 236 -6.16 -5.62 -5.94
C VAL A 236 -4.92 -5.77 -6.83
N LEU A 237 -4.34 -6.97 -6.91
CA LEU A 237 -3.19 -7.25 -7.80
C LEU A 237 -3.51 -6.96 -9.27
N LYS A 238 -4.71 -7.34 -9.73
CA LYS A 238 -5.14 -7.11 -11.12
C LYS A 238 -5.28 -5.63 -11.45
N THR A 239 -5.88 -4.85 -10.56
CA THR A 239 -6.22 -3.44 -10.79
C THR A 239 -5.04 -2.50 -10.58
N THR A 240 -3.97 -2.97 -9.95
CA THR A 240 -2.73 -2.22 -9.71
C THR A 240 -1.59 -2.63 -10.64
N ALA A 241 -1.78 -3.69 -11.44
CA ALA A 241 -0.79 -4.17 -12.40
C ALA A 241 -0.35 -3.09 -13.39
N LEU A 242 0.90 -3.17 -13.84
CA LEU A 242 1.44 -2.30 -14.87
C LEU A 242 0.65 -2.45 -16.20
N PRO A 243 0.63 -1.40 -17.04
CA PRO A 243 0.17 -1.52 -18.42
C PRO A 243 0.93 -2.63 -19.19
N SER A 244 0.29 -3.24 -20.19
CA SER A 244 0.95 -4.26 -21.03
C SER A 244 1.88 -3.63 -22.07
N GLY A 245 2.61 -4.44 -22.82
CA GLY A 245 3.40 -3.98 -23.97
C GLY A 245 4.83 -3.53 -23.63
N TYR A 246 5.23 -3.53 -22.36
CA TYR A 246 6.64 -3.36 -21.98
C TYR A 246 7.46 -4.61 -22.36
N PRO A 247 8.74 -4.46 -22.76
CA PRO A 247 9.60 -5.59 -23.10
C PRO A 247 9.70 -6.60 -21.94
N VAL A 248 9.52 -7.89 -22.22
CA VAL A 248 9.67 -9.01 -21.25
C VAL A 248 8.58 -9.07 -20.16
N MET A 249 7.62 -8.15 -20.16
CA MET A 249 6.66 -8.00 -19.05
C MET A 249 5.29 -8.67 -19.30
N ASP A 250 4.93 -8.91 -20.56
CA ASP A 250 3.67 -9.59 -20.92
C ASP A 250 3.82 -11.12 -20.91
N ASP A 251 4.22 -11.69 -19.77
CA ASP A 251 4.27 -13.13 -19.60
C ASP A 251 2.87 -13.73 -19.41
N ALA A 252 2.72 -15.03 -19.73
CA ALA A 252 1.43 -15.70 -19.71
C ALA A 252 0.85 -15.83 -18.29
N GLU A 253 1.69 -15.92 -17.27
CA GLU A 253 1.27 -16.08 -15.87
C GLU A 253 0.96 -14.73 -15.21
N GLY A 254 1.62 -13.66 -15.65
CA GLY A 254 1.35 -12.27 -15.26
C GLY A 254 2.35 -11.68 -14.25
N PHE A 255 3.47 -12.35 -13.97
CA PHE A 255 4.49 -11.88 -13.02
C PHE A 255 5.12 -10.57 -13.44
N GLY A 256 5.39 -10.41 -14.74
CA GLY A 256 6.05 -9.24 -15.29
C GLY A 256 5.31 -7.95 -14.93
N ARG A 257 3.98 -7.99 -14.85
CA ARG A 257 3.15 -6.81 -14.62
C ARG A 257 2.75 -6.61 -13.15
N LEU A 258 3.13 -7.48 -12.22
CA LEU A 258 2.82 -7.27 -10.81
C LEU A 258 3.45 -5.97 -10.30
N ASN A 259 2.64 -5.17 -9.61
CA ASN A 259 3.08 -3.95 -8.94
C ASN A 259 2.69 -4.03 -7.46
N LEU A 260 3.49 -4.78 -6.70
CA LEU A 260 3.23 -5.04 -5.28
C LEU A 260 3.26 -3.78 -4.42
N PHE A 261 4.01 -2.75 -4.83
CA PHE A 261 4.03 -1.45 -4.15
C PHE A 261 2.66 -0.76 -4.22
N ALA A 262 2.08 -0.67 -5.42
CA ALA A 262 0.74 -0.11 -5.59
C ALA A 262 -0.33 -1.03 -4.98
N ALA A 263 -0.18 -2.35 -5.10
CA ALA A 263 -1.10 -3.31 -4.51
C ALA A 263 -1.19 -3.17 -2.98
N ALA A 264 -0.09 -2.86 -2.30
CA ALA A 264 -0.08 -2.60 -0.85
C ALA A 264 -0.89 -1.37 -0.44
N ASP A 265 -1.11 -0.41 -1.35
CA ASP A 265 -1.94 0.78 -1.16
C ASP A 265 -3.44 0.55 -1.49
N GLY A 266 -3.87 -0.71 -1.63
CA GLY A 266 -5.26 -1.10 -1.86
C GLY A 266 -5.62 -1.24 -3.34
N TYR A 267 -6.91 -1.20 -3.64
CA TYR A 267 -7.41 -1.34 -5.02
C TYR A 267 -6.88 -0.23 -5.94
N GLY A 268 -6.68 -0.52 -7.22
CA GLY A 268 -6.46 0.51 -8.26
C GLY A 268 -7.76 0.94 -8.94
N ALA A 269 -8.78 0.09 -8.93
CA ALA A 269 -10.11 0.36 -9.46
C ALA A 269 -11.17 -0.56 -8.84
N PHE A 270 -12.40 -0.07 -8.74
CA PHE A 270 -13.61 -0.84 -8.46
C PHE A 270 -14.33 -1.14 -9.78
N ASN A 271 -13.91 -2.21 -10.47
CA ASN A 271 -14.60 -2.67 -11.69
C ASN A 271 -15.95 -3.36 -11.40
N GLY A 272 -16.20 -3.64 -10.12
CA GLY A 272 -17.47 -4.06 -9.56
C GLY A 272 -17.51 -3.66 -8.09
N ASP A 273 -18.63 -3.94 -7.43
CA ASP A 273 -18.82 -3.57 -6.03
C ASP A 273 -17.82 -4.30 -5.11
N VAL A 274 -17.34 -3.57 -4.10
CA VAL A 274 -16.35 -4.02 -3.14
C VAL A 274 -16.95 -3.93 -1.73
N ASP A 275 -16.99 -5.05 -1.02
CA ASP A 275 -17.40 -5.10 0.39
C ASP A 275 -16.18 -5.36 1.28
N VAL A 276 -15.91 -4.44 2.22
CA VAL A 276 -14.78 -4.52 3.14
C VAL A 276 -15.30 -4.65 4.56
N SER A 277 -14.97 -5.76 5.21
CA SER A 277 -15.26 -5.99 6.64
C SER A 277 -13.96 -6.02 7.44
N MET A 278 -13.76 -5.05 8.32
CA MET A 278 -12.56 -4.92 9.15
C MET A 278 -12.90 -5.16 10.62
N ASP A 279 -12.05 -5.90 11.36
CA ASP A 279 -12.24 -6.18 12.78
C ASP A 279 -11.12 -5.57 13.62
N ALA A 280 -11.47 -4.52 14.37
CA ALA A 280 -10.54 -3.82 15.26
C ALA A 280 -9.98 -4.68 16.39
N SER A 281 -10.69 -5.74 16.81
CA SER A 281 -10.22 -6.61 17.91
C SER A 281 -9.02 -7.46 17.52
N LEU A 282 -8.78 -7.65 16.21
CA LEU A 282 -7.64 -8.41 15.69
C LEU A 282 -6.35 -7.57 15.58
N GLY A 283 -6.44 -6.25 15.76
CA GLY A 283 -5.31 -5.33 15.68
C GLY A 283 -4.64 -5.23 14.30
N GLY A 284 -3.58 -4.41 14.23
CA GLY A 284 -2.79 -4.16 13.03
C GLY A 284 -3.66 -3.71 11.86
N PHE A 285 -3.41 -4.26 10.68
CA PHE A 285 -4.15 -3.90 9.47
C PHE A 285 -5.63 -4.32 9.49
N ASN A 286 -6.06 -5.23 10.39
CA ASN A 286 -7.49 -5.48 10.58
C ASN A 286 -8.19 -4.33 11.32
N ALA A 287 -7.46 -3.62 12.16
CA ALA A 287 -7.98 -2.48 12.91
C ALA A 287 -7.88 -1.17 12.16
N LEU A 288 -6.77 -0.94 11.45
CA LEU A 288 -6.55 0.30 10.71
C LEU A 288 -5.70 0.06 9.45
N ASP A 289 -6.19 0.53 8.32
CA ASP A 289 -5.43 0.57 7.07
C ASP A 289 -5.72 1.84 6.26
N VAL A 290 -4.81 2.17 5.35
CA VAL A 290 -4.89 3.35 4.47
C VAL A 290 -4.69 2.90 3.02
N TRP A 291 -5.69 3.18 2.19
CA TRP A 291 -5.58 3.04 0.73
C TRP A 291 -5.18 4.37 0.10
N ARG A 292 -4.08 4.36 -0.66
CA ARG A 292 -3.45 5.56 -1.23
C ARG A 292 -3.40 5.57 -2.76
N ASN A 293 -4.02 4.59 -3.41
CA ASN A 293 -4.18 4.60 -4.86
C ASN A 293 -5.29 5.57 -5.27
N ASP A 294 -5.19 6.07 -6.49
CA ASP A 294 -6.26 6.84 -7.13
C ASP A 294 -7.29 5.89 -7.74
N ILE A 295 -8.27 5.48 -6.94
CA ILE A 295 -9.23 4.42 -7.27
C ILE A 295 -10.25 4.93 -8.28
N ALA A 296 -10.42 4.18 -9.37
CA ALA A 296 -11.39 4.47 -10.43
C ALA A 296 -12.52 3.43 -10.50
N GLY A 297 -13.42 3.58 -11.48
CA GLY A 297 -14.34 2.53 -11.90
C GLY A 297 -15.78 2.71 -11.40
N PRO A 298 -16.73 1.93 -11.95
CA PRO A 298 -18.15 2.12 -11.68
C PRO A 298 -18.63 1.52 -10.36
N GLY A 299 -17.82 0.69 -9.69
CA GLY A 299 -18.24 -0.07 -8.51
C GLY A 299 -18.43 0.78 -7.24
N LYS A 300 -19.32 0.30 -6.38
CA LYS A 300 -19.58 0.83 -5.03
C LYS A 300 -18.58 0.29 -4.01
N LEU A 301 -18.24 1.09 -3.00
CA LEU A 301 -17.57 0.61 -1.78
C LEU A 301 -18.57 0.46 -0.63
N THR A 302 -18.70 -0.75 -0.08
CA THR A 302 -19.41 -1.00 1.17
C THR A 302 -18.39 -1.23 2.29
N LYS A 303 -18.43 -0.42 3.36
CA LYS A 303 -17.56 -0.56 4.53
C LYS A 303 -18.34 -1.07 5.74
N ARG A 304 -17.89 -2.19 6.30
CA ARG A 304 -18.47 -2.91 7.45
C ARG A 304 -17.40 -3.23 8.50
N GLY A 305 -17.85 -3.81 9.62
CA GLY A 305 -16.99 -4.18 10.73
C GLY A 305 -16.48 -2.98 11.54
N SER A 306 -15.85 -3.26 12.69
CA SER A 306 -15.43 -2.26 13.68
C SER A 306 -14.18 -1.46 13.30
N GLY A 307 -13.36 -1.94 12.36
CA GLY A 307 -12.09 -1.31 11.98
C GLY A 307 -12.23 -0.01 11.18
N THR A 308 -11.10 0.65 10.96
CA THR A 308 -10.96 1.91 10.23
C THR A 308 -10.30 1.70 8.87
N LEU A 309 -11.00 2.08 7.80
CA LEU A 309 -10.39 2.22 6.48
C LEU A 309 -10.22 3.70 6.15
N ALA A 310 -9.01 4.13 5.81
CA ALA A 310 -8.79 5.46 5.30
C ALA A 310 -8.59 5.46 3.78
N LEU A 311 -9.21 6.41 3.10
CA LEU A 311 -9.04 6.67 1.67
C LEU A 311 -8.27 7.98 1.51
N ALA A 312 -7.05 7.89 0.96
CA ALA A 312 -6.13 9.04 0.84
C ALA A 312 -5.78 9.40 -0.61
N GLY A 313 -6.18 8.58 -1.59
CA GLY A 313 -5.99 8.88 -3.01
C GLY A 313 -6.97 9.91 -3.57
N ASN A 314 -6.71 10.37 -4.79
CA ASN A 314 -7.61 11.21 -5.56
C ASN A 314 -8.62 10.32 -6.31
N ASN A 315 -9.62 9.85 -5.57
CA ASN A 315 -10.52 8.82 -6.06
C ASN A 315 -11.55 9.38 -7.06
N ARG A 316 -11.91 8.55 -8.04
CA ARG A 316 -12.86 8.84 -9.12
C ARG A 316 -13.85 7.72 -9.39
N PHE A 317 -13.97 6.75 -8.49
CA PHE A 317 -14.99 5.71 -8.60
C PHE A 317 -16.38 6.32 -8.43
N SER A 318 -17.35 5.82 -9.20
CA SER A 318 -18.67 6.46 -9.35
C SER A 318 -19.83 5.68 -8.71
N GLY A 319 -19.61 4.45 -8.26
CA GLY A 319 -20.67 3.63 -7.65
C GLY A 319 -21.10 4.09 -6.25
N GLY A 320 -20.39 5.05 -5.67
CA GLY A 320 -20.68 5.61 -4.36
C GLY A 320 -20.18 4.76 -3.21
N ILE A 321 -20.62 5.13 -2.01
CA ILE A 321 -20.17 4.52 -0.75
C ILE A 321 -21.38 4.21 0.13
N GLU A 322 -21.37 3.03 0.72
CA GLU A 322 -22.24 2.63 1.82
C GLU A 322 -21.40 2.33 3.07
N LEU A 323 -21.48 3.20 4.07
CA LEU A 323 -20.87 2.97 5.37
C LEU A 323 -21.89 2.36 6.32
N VAL A 324 -21.66 1.11 6.69
CA VAL A 324 -22.55 0.34 7.57
C VAL A 324 -22.07 0.37 9.02
N ALA A 325 -20.75 0.22 9.23
CA ALA A 325 -20.15 0.17 10.57
C ALA A 325 -18.65 0.53 10.55
N GLY A 326 -18.11 0.76 11.75
CA GLY A 326 -16.73 1.16 11.96
C GLY A 326 -16.47 2.57 11.48
N THR A 327 -15.25 2.83 11.01
CA THR A 327 -14.85 4.16 10.54
C THR A 327 -14.41 4.12 9.08
N LEU A 328 -14.94 5.02 8.27
CA LEU A 328 -14.37 5.38 6.98
C LEU A 328 -13.76 6.77 7.12
N ARG A 329 -12.45 6.89 6.88
CA ARG A 329 -11.73 8.15 7.02
C ARG A 329 -11.38 8.71 5.64
N ALA A 330 -11.76 9.95 5.39
CA ALA A 330 -11.49 10.68 4.15
C ALA A 330 -10.25 11.57 4.33
N ASP A 331 -9.12 11.18 3.75
CA ASP A 331 -7.81 11.82 3.97
C ASP A 331 -7.35 12.75 2.84
N SER A 332 -8.12 12.84 1.76
CA SER A 332 -7.89 13.75 0.64
C SER A 332 -9.18 14.45 0.23
N ALA A 333 -9.06 15.52 -0.57
CA ALA A 333 -10.21 16.29 -1.03
C ALA A 333 -11.18 15.44 -1.88
N GLN A 334 -10.68 14.48 -2.66
CA GLN A 334 -11.47 13.59 -3.51
C GLN A 334 -11.54 12.16 -2.97
N ALA A 335 -11.30 11.95 -1.68
CA ALA A 335 -11.19 10.62 -1.07
C ALA A 335 -12.42 9.72 -1.30
N LEU A 336 -13.62 10.29 -1.44
CA LEU A 336 -14.87 9.52 -1.49
C LEU A 336 -15.39 9.24 -2.91
N GLY A 337 -14.61 9.57 -3.95
CA GLY A 337 -15.04 9.37 -5.34
C GLY A 337 -16.10 10.36 -5.79
N THR A 338 -16.84 10.02 -6.84
CA THR A 338 -17.84 10.90 -7.46
C THR A 338 -19.28 10.48 -7.18
N GLY A 339 -19.49 9.26 -6.70
CA GLY A 339 -20.82 8.75 -6.35
C GLY A 339 -21.39 9.34 -5.06
N ALA A 340 -22.62 8.97 -4.73
CA ALA A 340 -23.26 9.36 -3.47
C ALA A 340 -22.64 8.65 -2.27
N VAL A 341 -22.68 9.29 -1.10
CA VAL A 341 -22.19 8.74 0.16
C VAL A 341 -23.36 8.53 1.10
N TYR A 342 -23.58 7.28 1.50
CA TYR A 342 -24.61 6.89 2.46
C TYR A 342 -23.98 6.36 3.75
N VAL A 343 -24.22 7.07 4.86
CA VAL A 343 -23.81 6.69 6.21
C VAL A 343 -24.99 6.01 6.90
N GLY A 344 -25.12 4.72 6.65
CA GLY A 344 -26.14 3.85 7.25
C GLY A 344 -25.90 3.60 8.74
N GLY A 345 -24.63 3.59 9.14
CA GLY A 345 -24.15 3.51 10.53
C GLY A 345 -22.67 3.88 10.60
N GLY A 346 -22.03 3.65 11.75
CA GLY A 346 -20.60 3.94 11.93
C GLY A 346 -20.25 5.44 11.84
N THR A 347 -18.98 5.72 11.54
CA THR A 347 -18.42 7.08 11.51
C THR A 347 -17.75 7.40 10.18
N LEU A 348 -18.23 8.43 9.49
CA LEU A 348 -17.49 9.08 8.40
C LEU A 348 -16.61 10.17 9.02
N ALA A 349 -15.30 9.96 9.02
CA ALA A 349 -14.33 10.90 9.57
C ALA A 349 -13.66 11.72 8.46
N VAL A 350 -13.75 13.05 8.53
CA VAL A 350 -13.11 13.98 7.59
C VAL A 350 -11.73 14.36 8.13
N GLY A 351 -10.70 13.68 7.63
CA GLY A 351 -9.31 13.76 8.08
C GLY A 351 -8.37 14.57 7.19
N GLY A 352 -8.75 14.87 5.95
CA GLY A 352 -7.93 15.62 4.98
C GLY A 352 -7.63 17.07 5.38
N ALA A 353 -6.49 17.60 4.91
CA ALA A 353 -5.99 18.94 5.25
C ALA A 353 -6.76 20.11 4.63
N GLY A 354 -7.74 19.84 3.76
CA GLY A 354 -8.60 20.84 3.12
C GLY A 354 -10.06 20.42 3.14
N THR A 355 -10.86 21.10 2.31
CA THR A 355 -12.27 20.76 2.11
C THR A 355 -12.41 19.38 1.47
N LEU A 356 -13.23 18.52 2.07
CA LEU A 356 -13.66 17.27 1.45
C LEU A 356 -14.75 17.56 0.42
N GLN A 357 -14.54 17.11 -0.82
CA GLN A 357 -15.40 17.38 -1.97
C GLN A 357 -16.18 16.13 -2.34
N LEU A 358 -17.52 16.23 -2.35
CA LEU A 358 -18.42 15.19 -2.84
C LEU A 358 -19.11 15.72 -4.10
N GLN A 359 -19.06 14.95 -5.18
CA GLN A 359 -19.85 15.27 -6.38
C GLN A 359 -21.29 14.74 -6.24
N GLY A 360 -21.45 13.54 -5.68
CA GLY A 360 -22.76 12.99 -5.33
C GLY A 360 -23.34 13.59 -4.04
N GLY A 361 -24.59 13.23 -3.75
CA GLY A 361 -25.27 13.59 -2.51
C GLY A 361 -24.68 12.90 -1.29
N TYR A 362 -25.03 13.41 -0.12
CA TYR A 362 -24.67 12.85 1.18
C TYR A 362 -25.95 12.53 1.95
N ALA A 363 -26.03 11.33 2.53
CA ALA A 363 -27.15 10.95 3.37
C ALA A 363 -26.64 10.24 4.63
N GLN A 364 -27.13 10.66 5.79
CA GLN A 364 -26.79 10.07 7.09
C GLN A 364 -28.08 9.67 7.82
N THR A 365 -28.10 8.44 8.33
CA THR A 365 -29.21 7.93 9.14
C THR A 365 -29.08 8.33 10.61
N ALA A 366 -30.07 7.99 11.43
CA ALA A 366 -30.00 8.16 12.88
C ALA A 366 -28.85 7.38 13.56
N ALA A 367 -28.36 6.31 12.94
CA ALA A 367 -27.26 5.49 13.48
C ALA A 367 -25.87 5.95 13.00
N GLY A 368 -25.81 6.91 12.07
CA GLY A 368 -24.57 7.43 11.51
C GLY A 368 -23.95 8.56 12.32
N THR A 369 -22.63 8.70 12.17
CA THR A 369 -21.86 9.82 12.71
C THR A 369 -21.03 10.49 11.62
N LEU A 370 -21.11 11.82 11.53
CA LEU A 370 -20.17 12.65 10.80
C LEU A 370 -19.16 13.21 11.80
N GLN A 371 -17.88 12.90 11.61
CA GLN A 371 -16.81 13.46 12.42
C GLN A 371 -15.98 14.43 11.58
N ALA A 372 -16.04 15.72 11.89
CA ALA A 372 -15.31 16.76 11.19
C ALA A 372 -14.17 17.32 12.07
N GLN A 373 -12.91 17.15 11.61
CA GLN A 373 -11.76 17.74 12.28
C GLN A 373 -11.39 19.08 11.62
N LEU A 374 -12.00 20.15 12.11
CA LEU A 374 -11.96 21.48 11.50
C LEU A 374 -10.65 22.22 11.74
N GLY A 375 -10.23 23.01 10.75
CA GLY A 375 -9.08 23.89 10.83
C GLY A 375 -9.19 25.12 9.93
N SER A 376 -8.09 25.86 9.80
CA SER A 376 -7.98 26.99 8.87
C SER A 376 -8.19 26.55 7.41
N ALA A 377 -8.53 27.51 6.54
CA ALA A 377 -8.68 27.28 5.08
C ALA A 377 -9.65 26.12 4.74
N ASP A 378 -10.76 26.06 5.46
CA ASP A 378 -11.81 25.03 5.32
C ASP A 378 -11.33 23.57 5.53
N ALA A 379 -10.19 23.36 6.19
CA ALA A 379 -9.76 22.02 6.56
C ALA A 379 -10.86 21.31 7.37
N GLY A 380 -11.22 20.08 6.98
CA GLY A 380 -12.25 19.29 7.65
C GLY A 380 -13.71 19.66 7.30
N VAL A 381 -13.94 20.73 6.53
CA VAL A 381 -15.27 21.08 6.03
C VAL A 381 -15.68 20.09 4.94
N MET A 382 -16.95 19.67 4.93
CA MET A 382 -17.52 18.88 3.84
C MET A 382 -18.26 19.77 2.85
N SER A 383 -18.04 19.58 1.56
CA SER A 383 -18.74 20.27 0.49
C SER A 383 -19.29 19.26 -0.50
N THR A 384 -20.62 19.14 -0.60
CA THR A 384 -21.29 18.28 -1.59
C THR A 384 -21.94 19.12 -2.69
N SER A 385 -21.85 18.64 -3.94
CA SER A 385 -22.55 19.23 -5.09
C SER A 385 -24.01 18.73 -5.20
N GLY A 386 -24.41 17.79 -4.35
CA GLY A 386 -25.78 17.30 -4.25
C GLY A 386 -26.47 17.74 -2.96
N THR A 387 -27.60 17.10 -2.66
CA THR A 387 -28.34 17.29 -1.41
C THR A 387 -27.64 16.57 -0.26
N ALA A 388 -27.57 17.23 0.90
CA ALA A 388 -27.19 16.63 2.18
C ALA A 388 -28.45 16.32 3.00
N VAL A 389 -28.72 15.04 3.23
CA VAL A 389 -29.80 14.55 4.10
C VAL A 389 -29.18 14.17 5.45
N LEU A 390 -29.56 14.89 6.49
CA LEU A 390 -28.93 14.85 7.80
C LEU A 390 -29.78 14.07 8.81
N GLY A 391 -29.10 13.27 9.63
CA GLY A 391 -29.64 12.54 10.77
C GLY A 391 -28.50 12.20 11.74
N GLY A 392 -28.80 11.55 12.86
CA GLY A 392 -27.77 10.99 13.75
C GLY A 392 -26.84 12.04 14.36
N THR A 393 -25.56 11.71 14.50
CA THR A 393 -24.60 12.51 15.27
C THR A 393 -23.65 13.32 14.38
N LEU A 394 -23.38 14.56 14.76
CA LEU A 394 -22.25 15.35 14.30
C LEU A 394 -21.24 15.50 15.45
N VAL A 395 -19.99 15.14 15.20
CA VAL A 395 -18.86 15.37 16.10
C VAL A 395 -17.91 16.36 15.44
N VAL A 396 -17.63 17.46 16.12
CA VAL A 396 -16.65 18.46 15.66
C VAL A 396 -15.49 18.52 16.63
N SER A 397 -14.29 18.37 16.10
CA SER A 397 -13.04 18.64 16.82
C SER A 397 -12.20 19.64 16.02
N PHE A 398 -11.17 20.19 16.65
CA PHE A 398 -10.35 21.24 16.06
C PHE A 398 -8.90 20.76 15.90
N ARG A 399 -8.29 21.10 14.77
CA ARG A 399 -6.88 20.82 14.49
C ARG A 399 -5.97 21.67 15.38
N ALA A 400 -4.76 21.18 15.63
CA ALA A 400 -3.74 21.96 16.30
C ALA A 400 -3.53 23.31 15.57
N GLY A 401 -3.49 24.40 16.34
CA GLY A 401 -3.38 25.77 15.80
C GLY A 401 -4.70 26.42 15.38
N TYR A 402 -5.83 25.70 15.37
CA TYR A 402 -7.15 26.27 15.15
C TYR A 402 -7.90 26.39 16.48
N THR A 403 -7.97 27.61 17.01
CA THR A 403 -8.53 27.91 18.34
C THR A 403 -9.79 28.78 18.20
N PRO A 404 -10.96 28.17 17.93
CA PRO A 404 -12.19 28.93 17.92
C PRO A 404 -12.52 29.43 19.34
N LYS A 405 -13.36 30.45 19.43
CA LYS A 405 -13.84 31.04 20.69
C LYS A 405 -15.36 31.11 20.72
N ALA A 406 -15.90 31.32 21.92
CA ALA A 406 -17.32 31.61 22.07
C ALA A 406 -17.70 32.86 21.25
N GLY A 407 -18.83 32.77 20.55
CA GLY A 407 -19.30 33.76 19.57
C GLY A 407 -18.90 33.44 18.13
N ASP A 408 -17.91 32.56 17.90
CA ASP A 408 -17.54 32.19 16.55
C ASP A 408 -18.65 31.38 15.86
N THR A 409 -18.84 31.64 14.57
CA THR A 409 -19.68 30.83 13.69
C THR A 409 -18.79 30.04 12.75
N ILE A 410 -18.82 28.71 12.87
CA ILE A 410 -17.99 27.80 12.09
C ILE A 410 -18.82 27.07 11.04
N THR A 411 -18.31 26.97 9.82
CA THR A 411 -18.95 26.17 8.78
C THR A 411 -18.51 24.72 8.91
N VAL A 412 -19.46 23.79 8.82
CA VAL A 412 -19.19 22.34 8.88
C VAL A 412 -19.48 21.68 7.54
N LEU A 413 -20.58 22.09 6.90
CA LEU A 413 -21.07 21.47 5.68
C LEU A 413 -21.60 22.53 4.71
N ARG A 414 -21.28 22.35 3.43
CA ARG A 414 -21.85 23.07 2.29
C ARG A 414 -22.51 22.06 1.35
N ALA A 415 -23.67 22.38 0.82
CA ALA A 415 -24.45 21.49 -0.06
C ALA A 415 -25.25 22.28 -1.09
N GLN A 416 -25.72 21.62 -2.15
CA GLN A 416 -26.71 22.20 -3.06
C GLN A 416 -28.06 22.40 -2.35
N GLY A 417 -28.39 21.50 -1.43
CA GLY A 417 -29.58 21.55 -0.59
C GLY A 417 -29.34 20.82 0.73
N VAL A 418 -29.91 21.33 1.82
CA VAL A 418 -29.89 20.65 3.13
C VAL A 418 -31.28 20.19 3.51
N GLN A 419 -31.41 18.94 3.94
CA GLN A 419 -32.64 18.33 4.44
C GLN A 419 -32.37 17.63 5.78
N GLY A 420 -33.33 17.72 6.70
CA GLY A 420 -33.19 17.13 8.04
C GLY A 420 -32.20 17.90 8.93
N GLN A 421 -31.88 17.30 10.08
CA GLN A 421 -31.01 17.87 11.11
C GLN A 421 -30.26 16.75 11.82
N PHE A 422 -29.07 17.05 12.35
CA PHE A 422 -28.40 16.15 13.29
C PHE A 422 -29.22 16.08 14.59
N SER A 423 -29.45 14.88 15.11
CA SER A 423 -30.12 14.67 16.40
C SER A 423 -29.20 14.96 17.58
N GLN A 424 -27.89 14.89 17.39
CA GLN A 424 -26.89 15.20 18.40
C GLN A 424 -25.69 15.92 17.79
N ILE A 425 -25.20 16.94 18.49
CA ILE A 425 -24.00 17.69 18.09
C ILE A 425 -23.05 17.72 19.28
N ILE A 426 -21.82 17.24 19.06
CA ILE A 426 -20.77 17.16 20.08
C ILE A 426 -19.61 18.05 19.63
N VAL A 427 -19.31 19.09 20.41
CA VAL A 427 -18.15 19.97 20.21
C VAL A 427 -17.40 20.07 21.54
N PRO A 428 -16.39 19.22 21.79
CA PRO A 428 -15.67 19.27 23.06
C PRO A 428 -15.13 20.67 23.37
N GLY A 429 -15.41 21.16 24.58
CA GLY A 429 -15.02 22.52 25.02
C GLY A 429 -16.03 23.63 24.71
N PHE A 430 -17.09 23.35 23.95
CA PHE A 430 -18.11 24.35 23.59
C PHE A 430 -19.53 23.80 23.73
N ARG A 431 -20.47 24.72 23.94
CA ARG A 431 -21.85 24.49 23.50
C ARG A 431 -21.98 24.97 22.06
N ALA A 432 -22.72 24.23 21.23
CA ALA A 432 -22.88 24.56 19.82
C ALA A 432 -24.36 24.61 19.44
N THR A 433 -24.79 25.75 18.88
CA THR A 433 -26.13 25.92 18.31
C THR A 433 -26.04 25.80 16.79
N PRO A 434 -26.70 24.81 16.17
CA PRO A 434 -26.65 24.66 14.73
C PRO A 434 -27.52 25.71 14.03
N VAL A 435 -27.02 26.20 12.90
CA VAL A 435 -27.76 27.01 11.92
C VAL A 435 -27.86 26.21 10.63
N TYR A 436 -29.06 25.73 10.34
CA TYR A 436 -29.37 24.99 9.11
C TYR A 436 -29.88 25.97 8.04
N GLY A 437 -29.01 26.28 7.09
CA GLY A 437 -29.36 27.08 5.91
C GLY A 437 -29.80 26.20 4.75
N LEU A 438 -30.30 26.82 3.67
CA LEU A 438 -30.69 26.10 2.45
C LEU A 438 -29.53 25.33 1.82
N THR A 439 -28.31 25.85 1.93
CA THR A 439 -27.10 25.34 1.25
C THR A 439 -25.95 25.02 2.19
N GLY A 440 -26.20 24.94 3.51
CA GLY A 440 -25.12 24.61 4.45
C GLY A 440 -25.54 24.50 5.89
N VAL A 441 -24.60 23.99 6.69
CA VAL A 441 -24.72 23.86 8.15
C VAL A 441 -23.55 24.60 8.80
N GLN A 442 -23.88 25.51 9.70
CA GLN A 442 -22.93 26.21 10.55
C GLN A 442 -23.23 25.94 12.03
N LEU A 443 -22.23 26.12 12.88
CA LEU A 443 -22.38 26.06 14.33
C LEU A 443 -21.99 27.41 14.92
N VAL A 444 -22.86 28.00 15.73
CA VAL A 444 -22.53 29.13 16.60
C VAL A 444 -22.05 28.56 17.93
N LEU A 445 -20.81 28.89 18.30
CA LEU A 445 -20.19 28.39 19.52
C LEU A 445 -20.51 29.32 20.70
N SER A 446 -20.77 28.75 21.86
CA SER A 446 -20.84 29.47 23.13
C SER A 446 -20.01 28.77 24.19
N SER A 447 -19.75 29.46 25.31
CA SER A 447 -19.01 28.89 26.43
C SER A 447 -19.62 27.57 26.88
N ALA A 448 -18.78 26.59 27.19
CA ALA A 448 -19.20 25.43 27.96
C ALA A 448 -19.76 25.92 29.32
N ALA A 449 -20.77 25.22 29.84
CA ALA A 449 -21.30 25.52 31.17
C ALA A 449 -20.36 25.00 32.26
#